data_AF-A0ABF7QFN0-F1
#
_entry.id   AF-A0ABF7QFN0-F1
#
_cell.length_a   1.000
_cell.length_b   1.000
_cell.length_c   1.000
_cell.angle_alpha   90.00
_cell.angle_beta   90.00
_cell.angle_gamma   90.00
#
_symmetry.space_group_name_H-M   'P 1'
#
loop_
_entity.id
_entity.type
_entity.pdbx_description
1 polymer ?
#
loop_
_entity_poly.entity_id
_entity_poly.type
_entity_poly.pdbx_seq_one_letter_code
_entity_poly.pdbx_strand_id
1 'polypeptide(L)' 'MRGQVDALERALIADEAYNDVMRLVTATRGAINGIMAEVINGHIRTHMVDPNRAPSQSERNAADELVSVLRTYLR' A
#
# COMPACT_ATOMS: atom_id res chain seq x y z
N MET A 1 -4.27 3.45 -9.95
CA MET A 1 -5.37 2.57 -9.49
C MET A 1 -6.48 2.40 -10.49
N ARG A 2 -7.18 3.47 -10.88
CA ARG A 2 -8.31 3.40 -11.83
C ARG A 2 -8.00 2.55 -13.06
N GLY A 3 -6.89 2.80 -13.75
CA GLY A 3 -6.50 2.01 -14.92
C GLY A 3 -6.28 0.50 -14.67
N GLN A 4 -5.88 0.08 -13.47
CA GLN A 4 -5.74 -1.35 -13.13
C GLN A 4 -7.11 -2.00 -12.90
N VAL A 5 -8.01 -1.27 -12.21
CA VAL A 5 -9.39 -1.71 -12.00
C VAL A 5 -10.14 -1.80 -13.33
N ASP A 6 -10.04 -0.78 -14.18
CA ASP A 6 -10.69 -0.77 -15.49
C ASP A 6 -10.14 -1.87 -16.41
N ALA A 7 -8.84 -2.21 -16.29
CA ALA A 7 -8.23 -3.30 -17.05
C ALA A 7 -8.76 -4.67 -16.58
N LEU A 8 -8.86 -4.88 -15.27
CA LEU A 8 -9.43 -6.11 -14.70
C LEU A 8 -10.91 -6.28 -15.08
N GLU A 9 -11.69 -5.21 -15.00
CA GLU A 9 -13.11 -5.21 -15.40
C GLU A 9 -13.26 -5.58 -16.89
N ARG A 10 -12.46 -4.97 -17.77
CA ARG A 10 -12.47 -5.31 -19.20
C ARG A 10 -12.11 -6.76 -19.47
N ALA A 11 -11.08 -7.30 -18.82
CA ALA A 11 -10.66 -8.69 -19.00
C ALA A 11 -11.73 -9.69 -18.55
N LEU A 12 -12.45 -9.39 -17.46
CA LEU A 12 -13.58 -10.20 -16.99
C LEU A 12 -14.76 -10.15 -17.96
N ILE A 13 -15.09 -8.98 -18.52
CA ILE A 13 -16.19 -8.83 -19.49
C ILE A 13 -15.87 -9.53 -20.81
N ALA A 14 -14.61 -9.48 -21.24
CA ALA A 14 -14.14 -10.09 -22.48
C ALA A 14 -13.92 -11.61 -22.37
N ASP A 15 -14.20 -12.22 -21.20
CA ASP A 15 -13.94 -13.63 -20.90
C ASP A 15 -12.51 -14.05 -21.27
N GLU A 16 -11.55 -13.19 -20.93
CA GLU A 16 -10.13 -13.47 -21.18
C GLU A 16 -9.67 -14.71 -20.40
N ALA A 17 -8.59 -15.33 -20.88
CA ALA A 17 -8.04 -16.52 -20.25
C ALA A 17 -7.76 -16.27 -18.76
N TYR A 18 -8.07 -17.25 -17.91
CA TYR A 18 -7.87 -17.15 -16.46
C TYR A 18 -6.45 -16.73 -16.06
N ASN A 19 -5.44 -17.10 -16.83
CA ASN A 19 -4.05 -16.69 -16.59
C ASN A 19 -3.85 -15.17 -16.71
N ASP A 20 -4.50 -14.53 -17.70
CA ASP A 20 -4.41 -13.08 -17.91
C ASP A 20 -5.16 -12.33 -16.81
N VAL A 21 -6.34 -12.81 -16.43
CA VAL A 21 -7.10 -12.29 -15.28
C VAL A 21 -6.30 -12.41 -13.98
N MET A 22 -5.68 -13.57 -13.70
CA MET A 22 -4.82 -13.76 -12.52
C MET A 22 -3.63 -12.79 -12.49
N ARG A 23 -3.04 -12.49 -13.65
CA ARG A 23 -1.95 -11.51 -13.76
C ARG A 23 -2.42 -10.10 -13.41
N LEU A 24 -3.59 -9.69 -13.92
CA LEU A 24 -4.19 -8.39 -13.63
C LEU A 24 -4.59 -8.25 -12.16
N VAL A 25 -5.15 -9.31 -11.55
CA VAL A 25 -5.44 -9.35 -10.11
C VAL A 25 -4.16 -9.17 -9.29
N THR A 26 -3.09 -9.87 -9.65
CA THR A 26 -1.80 -9.78 -8.96
C THR A 26 -1.21 -8.36 -9.05
N ALA A 27 -1.25 -7.74 -10.22
CA ALA A 27 -0.79 -6.36 -10.41
C ALA A 27 -1.65 -5.35 -9.60
N THR A 28 -2.97 -5.52 -9.62
CA THR A 28 -3.91 -4.69 -8.87
C THR A 28 -3.65 -4.80 -7.36
N ARG A 29 -3.44 -6.01 -6.84
CA ARG A 29 -3.08 -6.25 -5.44
C ARG A 29 -1.79 -5.53 -5.05
N GLY A 30 -0.73 -5.62 -5.86
CA GLY A 30 0.54 -4.94 -5.58
C GLY A 30 0.38 -3.42 -5.53
N ALA A 31 -0.43 -2.86 -6.44
CA ALA A 31 -0.75 -1.44 -6.38
C ALA A 31 -1.52 -1.08 -5.08
N ILE A 32 -2.42 -1.95 -4.59
CA ILE A 32 -3.25 -1.69 -3.40
C ILE A 32 -2.34 -1.68 -2.17
N ASN A 33 -1.43 -2.65 -2.10
CA ASN A 33 -0.43 -2.74 -1.05
C ASN A 33 0.43 -1.46 -0.99
N GLY A 34 0.87 -0.95 -2.15
CA GLY A 34 1.63 0.31 -2.22
C GLY A 34 0.87 1.51 -1.63
N ILE A 35 -0.40 1.69 -2.01
CA ILE A 35 -1.25 2.77 -1.46
C ILE A 35 -1.48 2.58 0.03
N MET A 36 -1.74 1.35 0.46
CA MET A 36 -1.95 1.04 1.88
C MET A 36 -0.70 1.41 2.70
N ALA A 37 0.50 1.12 2.19
CA ALA A 37 1.75 1.50 2.84
C ALA A 37 1.90 3.03 2.98
N GLU A 38 1.51 3.80 1.95
CA GLU A 38 1.53 5.26 2.00
C GLU A 38 0.54 5.82 3.02
N VAL A 39 -0.70 5.32 3.03
CA VAL A 39 -1.76 5.76 3.96
C VAL A 39 -1.33 5.49 5.41
N ILE A 40 -0.83 4.29 5.70
CA ILE A 40 -0.39 3.93 7.06
C ILE A 40 0.82 4.78 7.46
N ASN A 41 1.80 4.97 6.58
CA ASN A 41 2.94 5.85 6.87
C ASN A 41 2.50 7.30 7.15
N GLY A 42 1.50 7.81 6.41
CA GLY A 42 0.89 9.11 6.70
C GLY A 42 0.25 9.16 8.09
N HIS A 43 -0.48 8.11 8.48
CA HIS A 43 -1.08 7.99 9.81
C HIS A 43 -0.02 7.97 10.93
N ILE A 44 1.04 7.18 10.77
CA ILE A 44 2.18 7.13 11.72
C ILE A 44 2.79 8.52 11.88
N ARG A 45 3.08 9.21 10.77
CA ARG A 45 3.68 10.55 10.81
C ARG A 45 2.79 11.59 11.49
N THR A 46 1.48 11.49 11.29
CA THR A 46 0.50 12.45 11.82
C THR A 46 0.19 12.21 13.30
N HIS A 47 0.20 10.97 13.78
CA HIS A 47 -0.28 10.66 15.13
C HIS A 47 0.81 10.19 16.10
N MET A 48 1.86 9.53 15.60
CA MET A 48 2.93 8.99 16.43
C MET A 48 4.13 9.94 16.51
N VAL A 49 4.47 10.61 15.42
CA VAL A 49 5.65 11.49 15.35
C VAL A 49 5.32 12.90 14.84
N ASP A 50 4.14 13.40 15.21
CA ASP A 50 3.72 14.78 14.94
C ASP A 50 4.77 15.77 15.48
N PRO A 51 5.39 16.62 14.64
CA PRO A 51 6.36 17.62 15.09
C PRO A 51 5.84 18.52 16.22
N ASN A 52 4.54 18.80 16.28
CA ASN A 52 3.93 19.65 17.30
C ASN A 52 3.89 19.00 18.69
N ARG A 53 4.04 17.66 18.77
CA ARG A 53 4.13 16.93 20.05
C ARG A 53 5.57 16.81 20.56
N ALA A 54 6.56 17.31 19.82
CA ALA A 54 7.98 17.17 20.14
C ALA A 54 8.39 15.72 20.50
N PRO A 55 8.16 14.74 19.59
CA PRO A 55 8.40 13.34 19.88
C PRO A 55 9.89 13.07 20.15
N SER A 56 10.12 12.22 21.14
CA SER A 56 11.43 11.75 21.55
C SER A 56 12.15 10.99 20.42
N GLN A 57 13.47 10.86 20.53
CA GLN A 57 14.24 10.09 19.56
C GLN A 57 13.81 8.62 19.51
N SER A 58 13.41 8.03 20.64
CA SER A 58 12.91 6.66 20.69
C SER A 58 11.58 6.48 19.95
N GLU A 59 10.65 7.44 20.08
CA GLU A 59 9.38 7.42 19.33
C GLU A 59 9.62 7.52 17.82
N ARG A 60 10.57 8.37 17.39
CA ARG A 60 10.96 8.49 15.98
C ARG A 60 11.54 7.19 15.45
N ASN A 61 12.47 6.58 16.18
CA ASN A 61 13.08 5.31 15.79
C ASN A 61 12.04 4.18 15.69
N ALA A 62 11.13 4.09 16.66
CA ALA A 62 10.05 3.08 16.64
C ALA A 62 9.09 3.26 15.46
N ALA A 63 8.77 4.52 15.10
CA ALA A 63 7.96 4.82 13.93
C ALA A 63 8.66 4.40 12.63
N ASP A 64 9.96 4.68 12.49
CA ASP A 64 10.75 4.28 11.31
C ASP A 64 10.88 2.75 11.20
N GLU A 65 11.06 2.06 12.31
CA GLU A 65 11.07 0.59 12.36
C GLU A 65 9.72 0.02 11.91
N LEU A 66 8.61 0.56 12.41
CA LEU A 66 7.27 0.15 12.00
C LEU A 66 7.03 0.38 10.51
N VAL A 67 7.47 1.52 9.96
CA VAL A 67 7.39 1.80 8.52
C VAL A 67 8.21 0.79 7.70
N SER A 68 9.40 0.41 8.18
CA SER A 68 10.24 -0.60 7.54
C SER A 68 9.56 -1.98 7.50
N VAL A 69 8.99 -2.40 8.64
CA VAL A 69 8.22 -3.64 8.75
C VAL A 69 7.03 -3.62 7.79
N LEU A 70 6.23 -2.56 7.80
CA LEU A 70 5.06 -2.42 6.91
C LEU A 70 5.43 -2.53 5.43
N ARG A 71 6.54 -1.92 4.99
CA ARG A 71 7.02 -2.04 3.60
C ARG A 71 7.42 -3.46 3.22
N THR A 72 7.82 -4.27 4.19
CA THR A 72 8.16 -5.68 3.95
C THR A 72 6.89 -6.53 3.77
N TYR A 73 5.83 -6.23 4.53
CA TYR A 73 4.56 -6.96 4.45
C TYR A 73 3.63 -6.49 3.33
N LEU A 74 3.67 -5.21 2.97
CA LEU A 74 2.86 -4.58 1.93
C LEU A 74 3.64 -4.41 0.62
N ARG A 75 4.54 -5.34 0.32
CA ARG A 75 5.13 -5.47 -1.02
C ARG A 75 4.22 -6.22 -1.98
#